data_AF-A0A6I5WCQ1-F1
#
_entry.id   AF-A0A6I5WCQ1-F1
#
_cell.length_a   1.000
_cell.length_b   1.000
_cell.length_c   1.000
_cell.angle_alpha   90.00
_cell.angle_beta   90.00
_cell.angle_gamma   90.00
#
_symmetry.space_group_name_H-M   'P 1'
#
loop_
_entity.id
_entity.type
_entity.pdbx_description
1 polymer ?
#
loop_
_entity_poly.entity_id
_entity_poly.type
_entity_poly.pdbx_seq_one_letter_code
_entity_poly.pdbx_strand_id
1 'polypeptide(L)'
;MTSPSSAPDTDAEPTRPLRRRWLRIVSGVLATVVAAVSLGVAALQLGLPWQMGDGDRNHVYEGDAGSQRYQVHLPPQHKGTTRLPVIMAIHGCGMTGYGWNSMKSTTQFNRLADREGFIVVYPTQLITRNLIACWNSANPRHQHRYTGEPALLAGVARQVVEKYDADPARVHVAGASSGAGTAVILAATHPDIFATVTSVAGGEYGLNQVDPDDPDSTSPLDTARQAWAQMGDRARRVPLLVIQGERDEVVPPLVATRLVEHWTAVGDLVDDGLPNDSLDTTEKTVSMPAAAGRHAYTQTTISAPDGSSIVEAYRVQDMGHVWPGPDGDGRYTDHAGPDASAIVWEFAERHPMA
;
A
#
# COMPACT_ATOMS: atom_id res chain seq x y z
N MET A 1 -80.88 59.02 -13.07
CA MET A 1 -79.49 58.90 -12.57
C MET A 1 -79.58 58.02 -11.35
N THR A 2 -79.09 56.79 -11.25
CA THR A 2 -78.09 55.98 -11.95
C THR A 2 -78.40 54.51 -11.60
N SER A 3 -78.29 53.60 -12.57
CA SER A 3 -78.39 52.14 -12.38
C SER A 3 -77.30 51.60 -11.44
N PRO A 4 -77.53 50.51 -10.67
CA PRO A 4 -76.46 49.64 -10.23
C PRO A 4 -76.27 48.50 -11.25
N SER A 5 -75.06 48.45 -11.79
CA SER A 5 -74.53 47.41 -12.68
C SER A 5 -74.23 46.14 -11.89
N SER A 6 -74.59 44.99 -12.46
CA SER A 6 -74.07 43.66 -12.16
C SER A 6 -72.56 43.56 -12.43
N ALA A 7 -71.84 42.80 -11.59
CA ALA A 7 -70.54 42.21 -11.93
C ALA A 7 -70.34 40.88 -11.15
N PRO A 8 -69.56 39.92 -11.69
CA PRO A 8 -69.74 38.49 -11.43
C PRO A 8 -68.77 37.89 -10.41
N ASP A 9 -69.19 36.76 -9.84
CA ASP A 9 -68.34 35.78 -9.15
C ASP A 9 -67.21 35.29 -10.06
N THR A 10 -65.99 35.24 -9.52
CA THR A 10 -64.86 34.53 -10.15
C THR A 10 -64.33 33.50 -9.16
N ASP A 11 -64.72 32.25 -9.39
CA ASP A 11 -64.09 31.07 -8.80
C ASP A 11 -62.65 30.95 -9.32
N ALA A 12 -61.68 31.05 -8.40
CA ALA A 12 -60.28 30.77 -8.69
C ALA A 12 -60.00 29.26 -8.56
N GLU A 13 -59.74 28.60 -9.69
CA GLU A 13 -59.27 27.21 -9.77
C GLU A 13 -57.85 27.05 -9.18
N PRO A 14 -57.54 25.97 -8.42
CA PRO A 14 -56.21 25.78 -7.84
C PRO A 14 -55.20 25.25 -8.86
N THR A 15 -54.15 26.05 -9.13
CA THR A 15 -53.01 25.72 -10.00
C THR A 15 -52.14 24.57 -9.46
N ARG A 16 -52.51 23.31 -9.73
CA ARG A 16 -51.76 22.10 -9.32
C ARG A 16 -50.84 21.38 -10.36
N PRO A 17 -50.69 21.75 -11.65
CA PRO A 17 -49.88 20.95 -12.58
C PRO A 17 -48.37 21.30 -12.61
N LEU A 18 -47.99 22.54 -12.30
CA LEU A 18 -46.59 23.01 -12.46
C LEU A 18 -45.66 22.44 -11.38
N ARG A 19 -46.11 22.37 -10.12
CA ARG A 19 -45.27 21.95 -8.97
C ARG A 19 -44.80 20.49 -9.08
N ARG A 20 -45.63 19.59 -9.64
CA ARG A 20 -45.28 18.17 -9.88
C ARG A 20 -44.26 18.01 -11.02
N ARG A 21 -44.32 18.86 -12.04
CA ARG A 21 -43.37 18.85 -13.17
C ARG A 21 -41.98 19.34 -12.73
N TRP A 22 -41.92 20.39 -11.91
CA TRP A 22 -40.68 20.89 -11.32
C TRP A 22 -40.01 19.87 -10.39
N LEU A 23 -40.77 19.19 -9.53
CA LEU A 23 -40.25 18.12 -8.67
C LEU A 23 -39.65 16.96 -9.48
N ARG A 24 -40.30 16.54 -10.58
CA ARG A 24 -39.76 15.49 -11.46
C ARG A 24 -38.49 15.91 -12.19
N ILE A 25 -38.38 17.17 -12.61
CA ILE A 25 -37.18 17.72 -13.27
C ILE A 25 -36.03 17.82 -12.27
N VAL A 26 -36.26 18.34 -11.06
CA VAL A 26 -35.24 18.44 -10.00
C VAL A 26 -34.76 17.05 -9.56
N SER A 27 -35.68 16.10 -9.35
CA SER A 27 -35.32 14.71 -9.04
C SER A 27 -34.54 14.04 -10.18
N GLY A 28 -34.90 14.30 -11.44
CA GLY A 28 -34.17 13.78 -12.60
C GLY A 28 -32.76 14.35 -12.73
N VAL A 29 -32.58 15.66 -12.52
CA VAL A 29 -31.26 16.31 -12.54
C VAL A 29 -30.40 15.82 -11.37
N LEU A 30 -30.97 15.71 -10.17
CA LEU A 30 -30.26 15.18 -9.00
C LEU A 30 -29.82 13.72 -9.20
N ALA A 31 -30.69 12.87 -9.74
CA ALA A 31 -30.35 11.48 -10.05
C ALA A 31 -29.22 11.38 -11.08
N THR A 32 -29.23 12.21 -12.12
CA THR A 32 -28.18 12.26 -13.14
C THR A 32 -26.84 12.76 -12.58
N VAL A 33 -26.87 13.79 -11.72
CA VAL A 33 -25.65 14.31 -11.06
C VAL A 33 -25.07 13.27 -10.11
N VAL A 34 -25.90 12.62 -9.30
CA VAL A 34 -25.46 11.52 -8.42
C VAL A 34 -24.88 10.38 -9.25
N ALA A 35 -25.55 9.96 -10.33
CA ALA A 35 -25.03 8.91 -11.21
C ALA A 35 -23.69 9.30 -11.86
N ALA A 36 -23.54 10.54 -12.34
CA ALA A 36 -22.30 11.02 -12.96
C ALA A 36 -21.15 11.12 -11.94
N VAL A 37 -21.41 11.61 -10.73
CA VAL A 37 -20.42 11.64 -9.64
C VAL A 37 -20.04 10.22 -9.22
N SER A 38 -21.01 9.32 -9.07
CA SER A 38 -20.76 7.91 -8.76
C SER A 38 -19.96 7.21 -9.85
N LEU A 39 -20.26 7.47 -11.14
CA LEU A 39 -19.49 6.97 -12.28
C LEU A 39 -18.07 7.53 -12.30
N GLY A 40 -17.88 8.82 -12.00
CA GLY A 40 -16.56 9.46 -11.93
C GLY A 40 -15.71 8.90 -10.79
N VAL A 41 -16.30 8.73 -9.61
CA VAL A 41 -15.67 8.10 -8.45
C VAL A 41 -15.33 6.63 -8.74
N ALA A 42 -16.26 5.88 -9.33
CA ALA A 42 -16.02 4.49 -9.72
C ALA A 42 -14.91 4.38 -10.76
N ALA A 43 -14.89 5.23 -11.78
CA ALA A 43 -13.82 5.28 -12.78
C ALA A 43 -12.45 5.62 -12.16
N LEU A 44 -12.43 6.53 -11.19
CA LEU A 44 -11.22 6.92 -10.48
C LEU A 44 -10.67 5.78 -9.61
N GLN A 45 -11.55 5.02 -8.93
CA GLN A 45 -11.13 3.97 -7.98
C GLN A 45 -10.98 2.58 -8.60
N LEU A 46 -11.80 2.27 -9.59
CA LEU A 46 -11.89 0.94 -10.20
C LEU A 46 -11.13 0.86 -11.52
N GLY A 47 -10.52 1.97 -11.93
CA GLY A 47 -9.98 2.14 -13.26
C GLY A 47 -11.07 2.10 -14.33
N LEU A 48 -10.72 2.54 -15.52
CA LEU A 48 -11.57 2.39 -16.70
C LEU A 48 -11.16 1.12 -17.46
N PRO A 49 -12.09 0.43 -18.15
CA PRO A 49 -11.76 -0.82 -18.86
C PRO A 49 -10.61 -0.68 -19.86
N TRP A 50 -10.45 0.49 -20.48
CA TRP A 50 -9.35 0.80 -21.40
C TRP A 50 -8.00 1.11 -20.72
N GLN A 51 -7.94 1.12 -19.39
CA GLN A 51 -6.69 1.21 -18.62
C GLN A 51 -6.10 -0.18 -18.27
N MET A 52 -6.75 -1.26 -18.70
CA MET A 52 -6.20 -2.61 -18.61
C MET A 52 -5.23 -2.84 -19.77
N GLY A 53 -4.00 -3.21 -19.45
CA GLY A 53 -3.03 -3.74 -20.41
C GLY A 53 -3.15 -5.25 -20.57
N ASP A 54 -2.36 -5.78 -21.49
CA ASP A 54 -2.21 -7.23 -21.64
C ASP A 54 -1.69 -7.85 -20.32
N GLY A 55 -2.23 -9.01 -19.97
CA GLY A 55 -1.91 -9.69 -18.70
C GLY A 55 -2.67 -9.20 -17.46
N ASP A 56 -3.34 -8.04 -17.51
CA ASP A 56 -4.07 -7.52 -16.34
C ASP A 56 -5.40 -8.25 -16.09
N ARG A 57 -5.72 -8.50 -14.82
CA ARG A 57 -6.96 -9.14 -14.37
C ARG A 57 -7.47 -8.47 -13.09
N ASN A 58 -8.72 -8.01 -13.11
CA ASN A 58 -9.36 -7.41 -11.93
C ASN A 58 -10.09 -8.46 -11.10
N HIS A 59 -9.97 -8.37 -9.78
CA HIS A 59 -10.54 -9.30 -8.83
C HIS A 59 -11.14 -8.61 -7.61
N VAL A 60 -11.94 -9.40 -6.89
CA VAL A 60 -12.44 -9.08 -5.58
C VAL A 60 -12.18 -10.30 -4.69
N TYR A 61 -11.45 -10.10 -3.61
CA TYR A 61 -11.39 -11.03 -2.51
C TYR A 61 -12.56 -10.77 -1.57
N GLU A 62 -13.21 -11.82 -1.08
CA GLU A 62 -14.29 -11.75 -0.11
C GLU A 62 -13.88 -12.58 1.12
N GLY A 63 -14.02 -12.03 2.32
CA GLY A 63 -13.77 -12.73 3.57
C GLY A 63 -14.51 -12.09 4.74
N ASP A 64 -14.30 -12.61 5.94
CA ASP A 64 -15.05 -12.18 7.13
C ASP A 64 -14.84 -10.70 7.49
N ALA A 65 -13.66 -10.15 7.15
CA ALA A 65 -13.33 -8.73 7.34
C ALA A 65 -13.93 -7.81 6.24
N GLY A 66 -14.65 -8.37 5.26
CA GLY A 66 -15.26 -7.69 4.13
C GLY A 66 -14.60 -8.03 2.79
N SER A 67 -14.71 -7.12 1.83
CA SER A 67 -14.19 -7.32 0.48
C SER A 67 -12.92 -6.50 0.21
N GLN A 68 -12.04 -6.98 -0.67
CA GLN A 68 -10.88 -6.23 -1.12
C GLN A 68 -10.74 -6.33 -2.63
N ARG A 69 -10.79 -5.17 -3.30
CA ARG A 69 -10.57 -5.08 -4.74
C ARG A 69 -9.07 -5.00 -5.03
N TYR A 70 -8.66 -5.69 -6.09
CA TYR A 70 -7.28 -5.68 -6.52
C TYR A 70 -7.16 -5.99 -8.01
N GLN A 71 -6.08 -5.54 -8.64
CA GLN A 71 -5.68 -5.94 -9.98
C GLN A 71 -4.44 -6.83 -9.88
N VAL A 72 -4.40 -7.87 -10.70
CA VAL A 72 -3.22 -8.71 -10.90
C VAL A 72 -2.66 -8.44 -12.28
N HIS A 73 -1.35 -8.36 -12.39
CA HIS A 73 -0.65 -8.41 -13.66
C HIS A 73 0.09 -9.74 -13.78
N LEU A 74 -0.21 -10.48 -14.86
CA LEU A 74 0.46 -11.73 -15.20
C LEU A 74 1.49 -11.48 -16.30
N PRO A 75 2.76 -11.82 -16.08
CA PRO A 75 3.78 -11.64 -17.09
C PRO A 75 3.65 -12.73 -18.19
N PRO A 76 4.19 -12.53 -19.41
CA PRO A 76 4.17 -13.50 -20.50
C PRO A 76 4.71 -14.90 -20.16
N GLN A 77 5.54 -14.99 -19.12
CA GLN A 77 6.15 -16.21 -18.59
C GLN A 77 5.13 -17.07 -17.83
N HIS A 78 3.98 -16.52 -17.43
CA HIS A 78 2.89 -17.27 -16.78
C HIS A 78 2.19 -18.19 -17.79
N LYS A 79 2.82 -19.34 -18.07
CA LYS A 79 2.36 -20.35 -19.05
C LYS A 79 1.89 -21.65 -18.40
N GLY A 80 1.75 -21.67 -17.07
CA GLY A 80 1.31 -22.85 -16.30
C GLY A 80 2.35 -23.96 -16.14
N THR A 81 3.62 -23.72 -16.50
CA THR A 81 4.71 -24.69 -16.39
C THR A 81 5.62 -24.46 -15.20
N THR A 82 5.63 -23.24 -14.65
CA THR A 82 6.50 -22.83 -13.55
C THR A 82 5.71 -21.91 -12.62
N ARG A 83 5.84 -22.13 -11.31
CA ARG A 83 5.28 -21.23 -10.29
C ARG A 83 6.12 -19.97 -10.21
N LEU A 84 5.48 -18.80 -10.37
CA LEU A 84 6.16 -17.50 -10.36
C LEU A 84 6.05 -16.84 -8.97
N PRO A 85 7.01 -15.97 -8.59
CA PRO A 85 6.88 -15.13 -7.40
C PRO A 85 5.71 -14.16 -7.50
N VAL A 86 5.34 -13.59 -6.36
CA VAL A 86 4.33 -12.55 -6.26
C VAL A 86 4.92 -11.35 -5.54
N ILE A 87 4.77 -10.14 -6.11
CA ILE A 87 4.92 -8.88 -5.37
C ILE A 87 3.54 -8.26 -5.20
N MET A 88 3.11 -8.10 -3.95
CA MET A 88 1.98 -7.24 -3.60
C MET A 88 2.46 -5.81 -3.40
N ALA A 89 2.06 -4.89 -4.28
CA ALA A 89 2.45 -3.49 -4.26
C ALA A 89 1.31 -2.62 -3.73
N ILE A 90 1.47 -2.09 -2.51
CA ILE A 90 0.46 -1.35 -1.75
C ILE A 90 0.68 0.16 -1.89
N HIS A 91 -0.32 0.86 -2.43
CA HIS A 91 -0.26 2.29 -2.71
C HIS A 91 -0.26 3.18 -1.44
N GLY A 92 0.21 4.42 -1.58
CA GLY A 92 0.12 5.45 -0.54
C GLY A 92 -1.23 6.20 -0.52
N CYS A 93 -1.35 7.17 0.38
CA CYS A 93 -2.54 8.03 0.47
C CYS A 93 -2.78 8.82 -0.82
N GLY A 94 -4.05 9.02 -1.19
CA GLY A 94 -4.42 9.76 -2.41
C GLY A 94 -4.14 9.03 -3.73
N MET A 95 -3.63 7.79 -3.66
CA MET A 95 -3.37 6.93 -4.81
C MET A 95 -4.40 5.79 -4.87
N THR A 96 -4.35 5.03 -5.96
CA THR A 96 -5.03 3.74 -6.10
C THR A 96 -4.01 2.62 -6.36
N GLY A 97 -4.43 1.35 -6.34
CA GLY A 97 -3.56 0.25 -6.76
C GLY A 97 -3.22 0.34 -8.26
N TYR A 98 -4.23 0.66 -9.07
CA TYR A 98 -4.14 0.73 -10.54
C TYR A 98 -5.05 1.82 -11.11
N GLY A 99 -4.82 2.23 -12.36
CA GLY A 99 -5.53 3.33 -13.00
C GLY A 99 -4.76 4.66 -12.87
N TRP A 100 -5.48 5.77 -12.72
CA TRP A 100 -4.86 7.10 -12.63
C TRP A 100 -4.24 7.34 -11.25
N ASN A 101 -3.03 7.92 -11.21
CA ASN A 101 -2.27 8.20 -9.99
C ASN A 101 -2.15 6.95 -9.09
N SER A 102 -1.60 5.86 -9.65
CA SER A 102 -1.66 4.54 -9.04
C SER A 102 -0.28 3.95 -8.72
N MET A 103 -0.24 3.00 -7.79
CA MET A 103 0.99 2.26 -7.48
C MET A 103 1.54 1.56 -8.71
N LYS A 104 0.67 1.00 -9.56
CA LYS A 104 1.05 0.42 -10.83
C LYS A 104 1.82 1.37 -11.74
N SER A 105 1.31 2.60 -11.94
CA SER A 105 2.02 3.60 -12.77
C SER A 105 3.27 4.14 -12.09
N THR A 106 3.26 4.28 -10.76
CA THR A 106 4.42 4.82 -10.03
C THR A 106 5.58 3.84 -9.98
N THR A 107 5.31 2.55 -9.78
CA THR A 107 6.35 1.51 -9.65
C THR A 107 6.79 0.96 -11.00
N GLN A 108 5.93 0.95 -12.02
CA GLN A 108 6.19 0.27 -13.29
C GLN A 108 6.56 -1.21 -13.11
N PHE A 109 6.12 -1.85 -12.02
CA PHE A 109 6.41 -3.25 -11.76
C PHE A 109 5.92 -4.17 -12.88
N ASN A 110 4.90 -3.79 -13.66
CA ASN A 110 4.48 -4.57 -14.83
C ASN A 110 5.62 -4.73 -15.86
N ARG A 111 6.30 -3.63 -16.22
CA ARG A 111 7.42 -3.69 -17.18
C ARG A 111 8.56 -4.56 -16.65
N LEU A 112 8.81 -4.50 -15.35
CA LEU A 112 9.82 -5.32 -14.68
C LEU A 112 9.39 -6.79 -14.63
N ALA A 113 8.14 -7.07 -14.25
CA ALA A 113 7.53 -8.39 -14.21
C ALA A 113 7.56 -9.10 -15.55
N ASP A 114 7.25 -8.40 -16.63
CA ASP A 114 7.30 -8.93 -18.00
C ASP A 114 8.72 -9.35 -18.41
N ARG A 115 9.74 -8.71 -17.84
CA ARG A 115 11.14 -9.02 -18.10
C ARG A 115 11.65 -10.15 -17.22
N GLU A 116 11.40 -10.07 -15.93
CA GLU A 116 12.02 -10.91 -14.90
C GLU A 116 11.15 -12.12 -14.48
N GLY A 117 9.86 -12.11 -14.81
CA GLY A 117 8.95 -13.24 -14.59
C GLY A 117 8.40 -13.36 -13.16
N PHE A 118 7.63 -12.36 -12.72
CA PHE A 118 6.86 -12.43 -11.47
C PHE A 118 5.45 -11.83 -11.63
N ILE A 119 4.53 -12.26 -10.77
CA ILE A 119 3.17 -11.73 -10.72
C ILE A 119 3.14 -10.48 -9.85
N VAL A 120 2.39 -9.46 -10.28
CA VAL A 120 2.20 -8.24 -9.46
C VAL A 120 0.76 -8.11 -9.03
N VAL A 121 0.54 -7.74 -7.77
CA VAL A 121 -0.79 -7.57 -7.17
C VAL A 121 -0.92 -6.15 -6.65
N TYR A 122 -1.93 -5.42 -7.13
CA TYR A 122 -2.22 -4.04 -6.76
C TYR A 122 -3.58 -3.93 -6.08
N PRO A 123 -3.66 -4.08 -4.75
CA PRO A 123 -4.88 -3.82 -4.00
C PRO A 123 -5.21 -2.32 -4.00
N THR A 124 -6.50 -1.97 -3.98
CA THR A 124 -6.97 -0.58 -3.92
C THR A 124 -7.81 -0.34 -2.67
N GLN A 125 -7.47 0.68 -1.87
CA GLN A 125 -8.27 1.12 -0.74
C GLN A 125 -9.58 1.76 -1.22
N LEU A 126 -10.68 1.46 -0.51
CA LEU A 126 -11.98 2.05 -0.81
C LEU A 126 -12.13 3.39 -0.07
N ILE A 127 -12.67 4.40 -0.76
CA ILE A 127 -12.92 5.73 -0.15
C ILE A 127 -13.96 5.67 0.96
N THR A 128 -14.83 4.65 0.90
CA THR A 128 -15.83 4.39 1.94
C THR A 128 -15.19 3.89 3.25
N ARG A 129 -13.94 3.41 3.20
CA ARG A 129 -13.13 3.04 4.36
C ARG A 129 -12.23 4.18 4.82
N ASN A 130 -11.73 4.99 3.88
CA ASN A 130 -10.92 6.15 4.18
C ASN A 130 -11.09 7.23 3.09
N LEU A 131 -11.55 8.43 3.46
CA LEU A 131 -11.96 9.47 2.50
C LEU A 131 -10.84 9.95 1.55
N ILE A 132 -9.57 9.77 1.93
CA ILE A 132 -8.41 10.11 1.11
C ILE A 132 -7.66 8.87 0.60
N ALA A 133 -8.32 7.71 0.60
CA ALA A 133 -7.77 6.42 0.16
C ALA A 133 -6.45 6.03 0.87
N CYS A 134 -6.24 6.46 2.12
CA CYS A 134 -5.14 5.94 2.93
C CYS A 134 -5.46 4.54 3.45
N TRP A 135 -4.43 3.72 3.61
CA TRP A 135 -4.50 2.54 4.47
C TRP A 135 -4.53 2.97 5.94
N ASN A 136 -5.32 2.29 6.76
CA ASN A 136 -5.56 2.68 8.14
C ASN A 136 -4.51 2.08 9.09
N SER A 137 -3.24 2.09 8.68
CA SER A 137 -2.11 1.53 9.47
C SER A 137 -1.97 2.18 10.85
N ALA A 138 -2.40 3.44 11.01
CA ALA A 138 -2.41 4.12 12.29
C ALA A 138 -3.57 3.71 13.22
N ASN A 139 -4.53 2.93 12.75
CA ASN A 139 -5.69 2.51 13.54
C ASN A 139 -5.38 1.17 14.26
N PRO A 140 -5.48 1.08 15.59
CA PRO A 140 -5.23 -0.16 16.33
C PRO A 140 -6.00 -1.39 15.83
N ARG A 141 -7.19 -1.19 15.24
CA ARG A 141 -7.99 -2.29 14.67
C ARG A 141 -7.33 -2.98 13.46
N HIS A 142 -6.35 -2.32 12.86
CA HIS A 142 -5.61 -2.76 11.68
C HIS A 142 -4.21 -3.26 12.03
N GLN A 143 -3.95 -3.58 13.31
CA GLN A 143 -2.66 -4.10 13.80
C GLN A 143 -2.71 -5.63 14.07
N HIS A 144 -3.82 -6.30 13.74
CA HIS A 144 -4.06 -7.70 14.11
C HIS A 144 -4.28 -8.60 12.90
N ARG A 145 -3.88 -9.87 13.03
CA ARG A 145 -3.92 -10.88 11.97
C ARG A 145 -5.30 -11.13 11.37
N TYR A 146 -6.32 -11.32 12.21
CA TYR A 146 -7.63 -11.82 11.77
C TYR A 146 -8.69 -10.74 11.59
N THR A 147 -8.31 -9.46 11.64
CA THR A 147 -9.25 -8.34 11.52
C THR A 147 -8.73 -7.28 10.56
N GLY A 148 -9.65 -6.44 10.05
CA GLY A 148 -9.31 -5.25 9.29
C GLY A 148 -8.55 -5.54 7.98
N GLU A 149 -7.73 -4.56 7.60
CA GLU A 149 -6.94 -4.61 6.35
C GLU A 149 -5.91 -5.74 6.29
N PRO A 150 -5.20 -6.11 7.39
CA PRO A 150 -4.26 -7.24 7.34
C PRO A 150 -4.92 -8.55 6.92
N ALA A 151 -6.09 -8.88 7.49
CA ALA A 151 -6.82 -10.10 7.13
C ALA A 151 -7.27 -10.12 5.66
N LEU A 152 -7.70 -8.96 5.14
CA LEU A 152 -8.11 -8.81 3.75
C LEU A 152 -6.95 -8.99 2.78
N LEU A 153 -5.82 -8.34 3.04
CA LEU A 153 -4.65 -8.39 2.16
C LEU A 153 -3.96 -9.76 2.21
N ALA A 154 -3.89 -10.40 3.38
CA ALA A 154 -3.47 -11.79 3.48
C ALA A 154 -4.39 -12.75 2.70
N GLY A 155 -5.69 -12.49 2.72
CA GLY A 155 -6.67 -13.19 1.91
C GLY A 155 -6.44 -13.03 0.40
N VAL A 156 -6.17 -11.80 -0.06
CA VAL A 156 -5.77 -11.51 -1.44
C VAL A 156 -4.52 -12.30 -1.84
N ALA A 157 -3.49 -12.29 -1.00
CA ALA A 157 -2.24 -13.03 -1.26
C ALA A 157 -2.49 -14.52 -1.46
N ARG A 158 -3.25 -15.16 -0.55
CA ARG A 158 -3.64 -16.58 -0.67
C ARG A 158 -4.46 -16.85 -1.92
N GLN A 159 -5.44 -16.00 -2.22
CA GLN A 159 -6.29 -16.14 -3.41
C GLN A 159 -5.46 -16.05 -4.70
N VAL A 160 -4.45 -15.18 -4.76
CA VAL A 160 -3.54 -15.08 -5.90
C VAL A 160 -2.69 -16.33 -6.05
N VAL A 161 -2.09 -16.82 -4.96
CA VAL A 161 -1.32 -18.07 -4.97
C VAL A 161 -2.14 -19.24 -5.49
N GLU A 162 -3.34 -19.44 -4.95
CA GLU A 162 -4.24 -20.52 -5.36
C GLU A 162 -4.69 -20.36 -6.82
N LYS A 163 -5.16 -19.17 -7.20
CA LYS A 163 -5.76 -18.94 -8.51
C LYS A 163 -4.77 -19.02 -9.67
N TYR A 164 -3.53 -18.62 -9.43
CA TYR A 164 -2.51 -18.51 -10.47
C TYR A 164 -1.40 -19.56 -10.35
N ASP A 165 -1.54 -20.52 -9.43
CA ASP A 165 -0.48 -21.48 -9.10
C ASP A 165 0.86 -20.76 -8.89
N ALA A 166 0.82 -19.65 -8.13
CA ALA A 166 2.02 -18.90 -7.80
C ALA A 166 2.84 -19.64 -6.74
N ASP A 167 4.10 -19.27 -6.58
CA ASP A 167 4.98 -19.91 -5.62
C ASP A 167 4.67 -19.42 -4.19
N PRO A 168 4.13 -20.27 -3.29
CA PRO A 168 3.77 -19.86 -1.94
C PRO A 168 4.99 -19.44 -1.10
N ALA A 169 6.20 -19.91 -1.45
CA ALA A 169 7.43 -19.52 -0.75
C ALA A 169 7.98 -18.17 -1.23
N ARG A 170 7.44 -17.61 -2.32
CA ARG A 170 7.94 -16.37 -2.93
C ARG A 170 6.84 -15.32 -3.09
N VAL A 171 6.12 -15.08 -1.99
CA VAL A 171 5.13 -14.00 -1.90
C VAL A 171 5.74 -12.86 -1.09
N HIS A 172 5.85 -11.69 -1.69
CA HIS A 172 6.53 -10.52 -1.14
C HIS A 172 5.55 -9.35 -1.06
N VAL A 173 5.75 -8.43 -0.13
CA VAL A 173 4.95 -7.22 -0.01
C VAL A 173 5.83 -5.98 -0.03
N ALA A 174 5.47 -5.01 -0.85
CA ALA A 174 6.11 -3.70 -0.92
C ALA A 174 5.04 -2.62 -0.82
N GLY A 175 5.33 -1.55 -0.08
CA GLY A 175 4.40 -0.45 0.05
C GLY A 175 5.07 0.91 0.02
N ALA A 176 4.25 1.95 -0.21
CA ALA A 176 4.65 3.36 -0.12
C ALA A 176 3.82 4.09 0.95
N SER A 177 4.42 4.94 1.78
CA SER A 177 3.70 5.77 2.75
C SER A 177 2.79 4.94 3.70
N SER A 178 1.49 5.24 3.78
CA SER A 178 0.54 4.41 4.54
C SER A 178 0.50 2.94 4.08
N GLY A 179 0.74 2.67 2.80
CA GLY A 179 0.90 1.32 2.26
C GLY A 179 2.19 0.64 2.74
N ALA A 180 3.26 1.39 2.95
CA ALA A 180 4.52 0.90 3.52
C ALA A 180 4.35 0.48 4.99
N GLY A 181 3.68 1.31 5.80
CA GLY A 181 3.30 0.92 7.16
C GLY A 181 2.41 -0.32 7.17
N THR A 182 1.45 -0.43 6.23
CA THR A 182 0.61 -1.63 6.08
C THR A 182 1.43 -2.87 5.71
N ALA A 183 2.45 -2.74 4.86
CA ALA A 183 3.36 -3.83 4.51
C ALA A 183 4.13 -4.35 5.73
N VAL A 184 4.64 -3.46 6.58
CA VAL A 184 5.31 -3.82 7.86
C VAL A 184 4.34 -4.54 8.80
N ILE A 185 3.09 -4.08 8.89
CA ILE A 185 2.04 -4.77 9.66
C ILE A 185 1.75 -6.17 9.11
N LEU A 186 1.72 -6.33 7.79
CA LEU A 186 1.52 -7.64 7.16
C LEU A 186 2.67 -8.61 7.49
N ALA A 187 3.91 -8.13 7.55
CA ALA A 187 5.04 -8.97 7.94
C ALA A 187 4.96 -9.41 9.41
N ALA A 188 4.50 -8.55 10.32
CA ALA A 188 4.30 -8.91 11.72
C ALA A 188 3.09 -9.84 11.94
N THR A 189 1.99 -9.59 11.23
CA THR A 189 0.73 -10.33 11.42
C THR A 189 0.66 -11.63 10.61
N HIS A 190 1.35 -11.67 9.46
CA HIS A 190 1.38 -12.78 8.51
C HIS A 190 2.81 -13.14 8.05
N PRO A 191 3.74 -13.39 9.00
CA PRO A 191 5.10 -13.81 8.66
C PRO A 191 5.10 -15.14 7.88
N ASP A 192 4.08 -15.99 8.06
CA ASP A 192 3.87 -17.25 7.34
C ASP A 192 3.38 -17.09 5.88
N ILE A 193 3.10 -15.86 5.43
CA ILE A 193 2.69 -15.59 4.04
C ILE A 193 3.77 -14.81 3.30
N PHE A 194 4.28 -13.73 3.89
CA PHE A 194 5.13 -12.79 3.17
C PHE A 194 6.61 -13.07 3.41
N ALA A 195 7.29 -13.64 2.42
CA ALA A 195 8.72 -13.96 2.42
C ALA A 195 9.58 -12.74 2.78
N THR A 196 9.28 -11.57 2.21
CA THR A 196 9.93 -10.28 2.52
C THR A 196 8.92 -9.14 2.65
N VAL A 197 9.38 -8.04 3.24
CA VAL A 197 8.67 -6.76 3.30
C VAL A 197 9.55 -5.62 2.81
N THR A 198 8.97 -4.71 2.01
CA THR A 198 9.58 -3.45 1.62
C THR A 198 8.75 -2.25 2.07
N SER A 199 9.40 -1.31 2.74
CA SER A 199 8.85 -0.04 3.21
C SER A 199 9.51 1.13 2.49
N VAL A 200 8.77 1.82 1.61
CA VAL A 200 9.21 3.09 1.01
C VAL A 200 8.48 4.23 1.70
N ALA A 201 9.22 5.04 2.46
CA ALA A 201 8.68 6.13 3.27
C ALA A 201 7.55 5.70 4.25
N GLY A 202 7.71 4.54 4.89
CA GLY A 202 6.81 4.02 5.92
C GLY A 202 7.40 4.05 7.33
N GLY A 203 6.81 3.29 8.25
CA GLY A 203 7.32 3.19 9.63
C GLY A 203 7.00 1.88 10.32
N GLU A 204 7.45 1.76 11.57
CA GLU A 204 7.36 0.52 12.36
C GLU A 204 5.93 0.04 12.61
N TYR A 205 5.82 -1.25 12.93
CA TYR A 205 4.60 -1.81 13.49
C TYR A 205 4.26 -1.04 14.78
N GLY A 206 2.98 -0.71 15.00
CA GLY A 206 2.58 0.04 16.19
C GLY A 206 3.01 1.52 16.23
N LEU A 207 3.49 2.11 15.11
CA LEU A 207 3.86 3.53 15.02
C LEU A 207 2.79 4.49 15.57
N ASN A 208 1.52 4.10 15.55
CA ASN A 208 0.41 4.88 16.10
C ASN A 208 0.47 5.13 17.61
N GLN A 209 1.41 4.49 18.32
CA GLN A 209 1.67 4.69 19.74
C GLN A 209 2.81 5.67 20.00
N VAL A 210 3.59 6.01 18.97
CA VAL A 210 4.72 6.93 19.06
C VAL A 210 4.21 8.36 19.03
N ASP A 211 4.51 9.13 20.07
CA ASP A 211 4.24 10.56 20.11
C ASP A 211 5.23 11.28 19.18
N PRO A 212 4.77 12.01 18.15
CA PRO A 212 5.67 12.77 17.28
C PRO A 212 6.48 13.86 18.01
N ASP A 213 5.96 14.39 19.12
CA ASP A 213 6.62 15.44 19.92
C ASP A 213 7.57 14.85 20.98
N ASP A 214 7.39 13.57 21.33
CA ASP A 214 8.25 12.81 22.25
C ASP A 214 8.40 11.35 21.78
N PRO A 215 9.14 11.11 20.67
CA PRO A 215 9.21 9.79 20.05
C PRO A 215 9.89 8.75 20.93
N ASP A 216 10.68 9.17 21.92
CA ASP A 216 11.38 8.27 22.84
C ASP A 216 10.46 7.76 23.96
N SER A 217 9.27 8.36 24.14
CA SER A 217 8.25 7.89 25.10
C SER A 217 7.75 6.47 24.83
N THR A 218 7.86 6.01 23.58
CA THR A 218 7.64 4.62 23.16
C THR A 218 8.85 4.17 22.37
N SER A 219 9.66 3.29 22.94
CA SER A 219 10.90 2.86 22.28
C SER A 219 10.60 1.95 21.08
N PRO A 220 11.49 1.88 20.08
CA PRO A 220 11.40 0.88 19.01
C PRO A 220 11.33 -0.56 19.52
N LEU A 221 11.95 -0.85 20.69
CA LEU A 221 11.89 -2.16 21.33
C LEU A 221 10.48 -2.47 21.86
N ASP A 222 9.76 -1.48 22.41
CA ASP A 222 8.38 -1.69 22.90
C ASP A 222 7.45 -2.12 21.78
N THR A 223 7.54 -1.45 20.62
CA THR A 223 6.77 -1.83 19.44
C THR A 223 7.27 -3.13 18.82
N ALA A 224 8.57 -3.43 18.87
CA ALA A 224 9.15 -4.69 18.40
C ALA A 224 8.61 -5.90 19.17
N ARG A 225 8.50 -5.79 20.49
CA ARG A 225 7.86 -6.83 21.33
C ARG A 225 6.41 -7.07 20.93
N GLN A 226 5.66 -6.02 20.59
CA GLN A 226 4.28 -6.16 20.12
C GLN A 226 4.20 -6.82 18.74
N ALA A 227 5.11 -6.47 17.82
CA ALA A 227 5.20 -7.09 16.50
C ALA A 227 5.52 -8.59 16.63
N TRP A 228 6.54 -8.95 17.42
CA TRP A 228 6.91 -10.33 17.72
C TRP A 228 5.74 -11.09 18.37
N ALA A 229 5.02 -10.48 19.31
CA ALA A 229 3.82 -11.08 19.91
C ALA A 229 2.69 -11.32 18.89
N GLN A 230 2.52 -10.45 17.88
CA GLN A 230 1.56 -10.71 16.78
C GLN A 230 2.00 -11.86 15.87
N MET A 231 3.31 -12.03 15.68
CA MET A 231 3.83 -13.17 14.94
C MET A 231 3.46 -14.49 15.65
N GLY A 232 3.60 -14.54 16.98
CA GLY A 232 3.25 -15.70 17.81
C GLY A 232 4.00 -16.97 17.38
N ASP A 233 3.32 -18.11 17.35
CA ASP A 233 3.92 -19.40 16.94
C ASP A 233 4.43 -19.44 15.48
N ARG A 234 4.16 -18.40 14.70
CA ARG A 234 4.62 -18.22 13.31
C ARG A 234 5.82 -17.29 13.22
N ALA A 235 6.39 -16.87 14.36
CA ALA A 235 7.57 -16.02 14.42
C ALA A 235 8.70 -16.62 13.59
N ARG A 236 9.20 -15.81 12.67
CA ARG A 236 10.39 -16.08 11.87
C ARG A 236 11.01 -14.75 11.43
N ARG A 237 12.27 -14.81 10.99
CA ARG A 237 12.95 -13.66 10.41
C ARG A 237 12.34 -13.38 9.03
N VAL A 238 11.65 -12.25 8.91
CA VAL A 238 11.16 -11.72 7.63
C VAL A 238 12.12 -10.59 7.21
N PRO A 239 12.92 -10.74 6.15
CA PRO A 239 13.82 -9.68 5.71
C PRO A 239 13.06 -8.39 5.34
N LEU A 240 13.58 -7.25 5.80
CA LEU A 240 13.03 -5.92 5.57
C LEU A 240 13.93 -5.10 4.66
N LEU A 241 13.35 -4.52 3.61
CA LEU A 241 13.96 -3.46 2.81
C LEU A 241 13.31 -2.12 3.17
N VAL A 242 14.12 -1.11 3.49
CA VAL A 242 13.67 0.25 3.80
C VAL A 242 14.25 1.20 2.77
N ILE A 243 13.42 2.07 2.18
CA ILE A 243 13.88 3.16 1.31
C ILE A 243 13.28 4.46 1.83
N GLN A 244 14.12 5.41 2.19
CA GLN A 244 13.71 6.68 2.79
C GLN A 244 14.44 7.86 2.14
N GLY A 245 13.69 8.92 1.84
CA GLY A 245 14.26 10.20 1.41
C GLY A 245 14.70 11.03 2.60
N GLU A 246 15.87 11.65 2.53
CA GLU A 246 16.41 12.50 3.61
C GLU A 246 15.68 13.84 3.75
N ARG A 247 14.90 14.26 2.75
CA ARG A 247 14.06 15.46 2.77
C ARG A 247 12.56 15.14 2.83
N ASP A 248 12.21 13.97 3.34
CA ASP A 248 10.82 13.59 3.55
C ASP A 248 10.24 14.37 4.75
N GLU A 249 9.33 15.30 4.46
CA GLU A 249 8.64 16.11 5.49
C GLU A 249 7.30 15.52 5.92
N VAL A 250 6.85 14.42 5.30
CA VAL A 250 5.57 13.77 5.60
C VAL A 250 5.79 12.60 6.56
N VAL A 251 6.77 11.76 6.25
CA VAL A 251 7.28 10.70 7.12
C VAL A 251 8.76 10.99 7.35
N PRO A 252 9.09 11.70 8.45
CA PRO A 252 10.45 12.17 8.68
C PRO A 252 11.49 11.03 8.69
N PRO A 253 12.74 11.28 8.27
CA PRO A 253 13.78 10.25 8.23
C PRO A 253 14.01 9.50 9.55
N LEU A 254 13.69 10.14 10.69
CA LEU A 254 13.70 9.53 12.01
C LEU A 254 12.83 8.26 12.06
N VAL A 255 11.65 8.26 11.42
CA VAL A 255 10.74 7.11 11.39
C VAL A 255 11.40 5.90 10.72
N ALA A 256 12.18 6.13 9.67
CA ALA A 256 12.93 5.04 9.03
C ALA A 256 14.12 4.57 9.85
N THR A 257 14.70 5.42 10.70
CA THR A 257 15.76 4.99 11.64
C THR A 257 15.17 4.09 12.72
N ARG A 258 14.06 4.53 13.31
CA ARG A 258 13.31 3.72 14.26
C ARG A 258 12.82 2.40 13.67
N LEU A 259 12.35 2.38 12.41
CA LEU A 259 11.96 1.15 11.73
C LEU A 259 13.12 0.14 11.60
N VAL A 260 14.34 0.61 11.32
CA VAL A 260 15.54 -0.26 11.26
C VAL A 260 15.87 -0.83 12.63
N GLU A 261 15.86 0.00 13.68
CA GLU A 261 16.09 -0.42 15.07
C GLU A 261 15.03 -1.42 15.54
N HIS A 262 13.75 -1.08 15.32
CA HIS A 262 12.59 -1.90 15.61
C HIS A 262 12.69 -3.28 14.94
N TRP A 263 12.98 -3.34 13.64
CA TRP A 263 12.98 -4.61 12.91
C TRP A 263 14.22 -5.46 13.21
N THR A 264 15.35 -4.83 13.52
CA THR A 264 16.53 -5.52 14.06
C THR A 264 16.19 -6.17 15.42
N ALA A 265 15.52 -5.44 16.31
CA ALA A 265 15.06 -5.97 17.60
C ALA A 265 14.01 -7.08 17.44
N VAL A 266 13.11 -7.01 16.44
CA VAL A 266 12.24 -8.15 16.09
C VAL A 266 13.07 -9.36 15.69
N GLY A 267 14.14 -9.17 14.90
CA GLY A 267 15.07 -10.23 14.51
C GLY A 267 15.72 -10.93 15.70
N ASP A 268 16.19 -10.17 16.69
CA ASP A 268 16.79 -10.69 17.94
C ASP A 268 15.74 -11.46 18.77
N LEU A 269 14.54 -10.89 18.95
CA LEU A 269 13.43 -11.57 19.63
C LEU A 269 13.01 -12.88 18.94
N VAL A 270 13.10 -12.96 17.62
CA VAL A 270 12.83 -14.21 16.89
C VAL A 270 13.88 -15.29 17.17
N ASP A 271 15.12 -14.91 17.51
CA ASP A 271 16.21 -15.86 17.71
C ASP A 271 16.03 -16.70 18.98
N ASP A 272 15.83 -16.05 20.13
CA ASP A 272 15.71 -16.73 21.43
C ASP A 272 14.54 -16.24 22.31
N GLY A 273 13.75 -15.28 21.85
CA GLY A 273 12.63 -14.68 22.59
C GLY A 273 13.04 -13.56 23.56
N LEU A 274 14.32 -13.17 23.59
CA LEU A 274 14.86 -12.14 24.45
C LEU A 274 15.46 -11.01 23.59
N PRO A 275 15.41 -9.75 24.05
CA PRO A 275 16.15 -8.66 23.42
C PRO A 275 17.46 -8.47 24.16
N ASN A 276 18.45 -9.26 23.78
CA ASN A 276 19.75 -9.38 24.46
C ASN A 276 20.92 -9.33 23.47
N ASP A 277 20.66 -8.99 22.21
CA ASP A 277 21.62 -8.99 21.11
C ASP A 277 22.33 -10.36 20.96
N SER A 278 21.58 -11.45 21.17
CA SER A 278 22.07 -12.82 20.99
C SER A 278 22.33 -13.15 19.52
N LEU A 279 21.58 -12.49 18.63
CA LEU A 279 21.84 -12.52 17.21
C LEU A 279 23.06 -11.62 16.89
N ASP A 280 24.24 -12.24 16.71
CA ASP A 280 25.51 -11.55 16.39
C ASP A 280 25.46 -10.93 14.98
N THR A 281 24.77 -9.80 14.86
CA THR A 281 24.57 -9.11 13.59
C THR A 281 25.80 -8.34 13.15
N THR A 282 25.99 -8.25 11.84
CA THR A 282 27.03 -7.41 11.24
C THR A 282 26.39 -6.30 10.41
N GLU A 283 26.96 -5.09 10.48
CA GLU A 283 26.52 -3.96 9.69
C GLU A 283 27.55 -3.60 8.62
N LYS A 284 27.08 -3.39 7.39
CA LYS A 284 27.89 -2.88 6.28
C LYS A 284 27.18 -1.71 5.62
N THR A 285 27.89 -0.61 5.46
CA THR A 285 27.39 0.59 4.78
C THR A 285 28.18 0.90 3.51
N VAL A 286 27.48 1.16 2.42
CA VAL A 286 28.02 1.54 1.11
C VAL A 286 27.38 2.86 0.67
N SER A 287 28.19 3.84 0.30
CA SER A 287 27.70 5.12 -0.24
C SER A 287 27.87 5.17 -1.74
N MET A 288 26.78 5.51 -2.42
CA MET A 288 26.72 5.74 -3.86
C MET A 288 26.68 7.25 -4.09
N PRO A 289 27.72 7.84 -4.71
CA PRO A 289 27.78 9.28 -4.93
C PRO A 289 26.71 9.72 -5.93
N ALA A 290 26.35 11.00 -5.86
CA ALA A 290 25.48 11.61 -6.85
C ALA A 290 26.13 11.52 -8.24
N ALA A 291 25.30 11.32 -9.27
CA ALA A 291 25.71 11.33 -10.66
C ALA A 291 24.84 12.32 -11.44
N ALA A 292 25.17 12.58 -12.71
CA ALA A 292 24.39 13.51 -13.52
C ALA A 292 22.91 13.08 -13.56
N GLY A 293 22.05 13.88 -12.94
CA GLY A 293 20.60 13.61 -12.84
C GLY A 293 20.22 12.47 -11.88
N ARG A 294 21.13 12.02 -11.00
CA ARG A 294 20.84 10.98 -9.99
C ARG A 294 21.25 11.42 -8.59
N HIS A 295 20.38 11.18 -7.62
CA HIS A 295 20.63 11.42 -6.21
C HIS A 295 21.71 10.48 -5.68
N ALA A 296 22.53 10.99 -4.76
CA ALA A 296 23.36 10.13 -3.93
C ALA A 296 22.47 9.32 -2.97
N TYR A 297 22.94 8.16 -2.56
CA TYR A 297 22.30 7.41 -1.49
C TYR A 297 23.30 6.57 -0.72
N THR A 298 22.93 6.21 0.50
CA THR A 298 23.67 5.25 1.32
C THR A 298 22.81 4.01 1.50
N GLN A 299 23.41 2.84 1.30
CA GLN A 299 22.82 1.54 1.60
C GLN A 299 23.51 0.94 2.82
N THR A 300 22.74 0.65 3.86
CA THR A 300 23.19 -0.06 5.06
C THR A 300 22.53 -1.43 5.10
N THR A 301 23.32 -2.48 5.27
CA THR A 301 22.85 -3.87 5.39
C THR A 301 23.20 -4.39 6.78
N ILE A 302 22.20 -4.88 7.50
CA ILE A 302 22.33 -5.61 8.76
C ILE A 302 22.09 -7.09 8.44
N SER A 303 23.09 -7.92 8.67
CA SER A 303 23.08 -9.35 8.33
C SER A 303 23.22 -10.23 9.57
N ALA A 304 22.55 -11.38 9.56
CA ALA A 304 22.73 -12.43 10.54
C ALA A 304 24.07 -13.20 10.32
N PRO A 305 24.53 -14.02 11.28
CA PRO A 305 25.77 -14.79 11.15
C PRO A 305 25.83 -15.75 9.94
N ASP A 306 24.67 -16.21 9.45
CA ASP A 306 24.54 -17.05 8.26
C ASP A 306 24.68 -16.27 6.94
N GLY A 307 24.86 -14.95 7.01
CA GLY A 307 24.98 -14.06 5.86
C GLY A 307 23.66 -13.59 5.27
N SER A 308 22.51 -14.05 5.79
CA SER A 308 21.20 -13.55 5.36
C SER A 308 20.96 -12.11 5.83
N SER A 309 20.34 -11.29 5.00
CA SER A 309 19.98 -9.92 5.37
C SER A 309 18.78 -9.93 6.30
N ILE A 310 18.88 -9.21 7.42
CA ILE A 310 17.75 -8.90 8.31
C ILE A 310 17.11 -7.61 7.83
N VAL A 311 17.92 -6.57 7.64
CA VAL A 311 17.50 -5.25 7.14
C VAL A 311 18.45 -4.77 6.06
N GLU A 312 17.90 -4.27 4.95
CA GLU A 312 18.62 -3.44 3.98
C GLU A 312 17.95 -2.07 3.93
N ALA A 313 18.70 -1.00 4.23
CA ALA A 313 18.17 0.34 4.36
C ALA A 313 18.87 1.33 3.41
N TYR A 314 18.07 1.99 2.57
CA TYR A 314 18.50 3.04 1.65
C TYR A 314 18.09 4.41 2.21
N ARG A 315 19.07 5.30 2.36
CA ARG A 315 18.87 6.73 2.64
C ARG A 315 19.23 7.52 1.38
N VAL A 316 18.24 8.11 0.73
CA VAL A 316 18.41 8.82 -0.54
C VAL A 316 18.49 10.32 -0.28
N GLN A 317 19.63 10.92 -0.62
CA GLN A 317 19.85 12.36 -0.44
C GLN A 317 18.89 13.15 -1.34
N ASP A 318 18.46 14.32 -0.85
CA ASP A 318 17.59 15.28 -1.55
C ASP A 318 16.19 14.79 -1.95
N MET A 319 15.89 13.50 -1.79
CA MET A 319 14.59 12.91 -2.07
C MET A 319 13.57 13.22 -0.96
N GLY A 320 12.35 13.58 -1.36
CA GLY A 320 11.21 13.83 -0.46
C GLY A 320 10.29 12.61 -0.27
N HIS A 321 9.00 12.86 -0.01
CA HIS A 321 7.98 11.81 0.22
C HIS A 321 7.44 11.21 -1.09
N VAL A 322 8.25 10.41 -1.76
CA VAL A 322 8.00 9.91 -3.13
C VAL A 322 8.62 8.54 -3.34
N TRP A 323 8.12 7.80 -4.33
CA TRP A 323 8.75 6.57 -4.80
C TRP A 323 9.90 6.89 -5.76
N PRO A 324 11.14 6.47 -5.50
CA PRO A 324 12.22 6.70 -6.43
C PRO A 324 12.21 5.67 -7.56
N GLY A 325 12.26 6.15 -8.80
CA GLY A 325 12.27 5.29 -9.97
C GLY A 325 12.41 6.10 -11.25
N PRO A 326 13.45 5.86 -12.07
CA PRO A 326 13.67 6.66 -13.29
C PRO A 326 12.51 6.54 -14.29
N ASP A 327 11.87 5.36 -14.32
CA ASP A 327 10.78 5.01 -15.22
C ASP A 327 9.37 5.31 -14.67
N GLY A 328 9.25 5.68 -13.39
CA GLY A 328 7.97 5.78 -12.70
C GLY A 328 7.12 6.94 -13.22
N ASP A 329 5.81 6.74 -13.32
CA ASP A 329 4.86 7.77 -13.76
C ASP A 329 3.94 8.20 -12.62
N GLY A 330 3.59 9.49 -12.56
CA GLY A 330 2.60 10.02 -11.63
C GLY A 330 3.15 11.14 -10.74
N ARG A 331 2.31 11.58 -9.80
CA ARG A 331 2.61 12.75 -8.96
C ARG A 331 3.63 12.46 -7.85
N TYR A 332 3.79 11.20 -7.49
CA TYR A 332 4.56 10.76 -6.32
C TYR A 332 5.80 9.95 -6.72
N THR A 333 6.49 10.40 -7.78
CA THR A 333 7.72 9.76 -8.28
C THR A 333 8.89 10.73 -8.22
N ASP A 334 10.08 10.23 -7.85
CA ASP A 334 11.36 10.90 -8.06
C ASP A 334 12.19 10.15 -9.10
N HIS A 335 12.49 10.80 -10.23
CA HIS A 335 13.25 10.19 -11.33
C HIS A 335 14.77 10.20 -11.11
N ALA A 336 15.27 10.98 -10.16
CA ALA A 336 16.68 11.07 -9.82
C ALA A 336 17.09 10.05 -8.76
N GLY A 337 16.16 9.56 -7.93
CA GLY A 337 16.42 8.52 -6.95
C GLY A 337 16.88 7.18 -7.55
N PRO A 338 17.31 6.21 -6.71
CA PRO A 338 17.63 4.86 -7.16
C PRO A 338 16.38 4.17 -7.75
N ASP A 339 16.55 3.14 -8.58
CA ASP A 339 15.40 2.38 -9.08
C ASP A 339 14.84 1.48 -7.96
N ALA A 340 13.89 1.98 -7.18
CA ALA A 340 13.31 1.20 -6.09
C ALA A 340 12.62 -0.07 -6.58
N SER A 341 12.04 -0.07 -7.78
CA SER A 341 11.36 -1.24 -8.30
C SER A 341 12.34 -2.36 -8.61
N ALA A 342 13.48 -2.04 -9.23
CA ALA A 342 14.57 -2.99 -9.43
C ALA A 342 15.12 -3.49 -8.09
N ILE A 343 15.40 -2.59 -7.15
CA ILE A 343 15.92 -2.95 -5.82
C ILE A 343 14.94 -3.86 -5.06
N VAL A 344 13.63 -3.57 -5.09
CA VAL A 344 12.58 -4.41 -4.47
C VAL A 344 12.61 -5.81 -5.05
N TRP A 345 12.71 -5.93 -6.38
CA TRP A 345 12.73 -7.22 -7.05
C TRP A 345 14.01 -8.01 -6.74
N GLU A 346 15.18 -7.39 -6.85
CA GLU A 346 16.47 -8.02 -6.51
C GLU A 346 16.52 -8.46 -5.04
N PHE A 347 15.89 -7.69 -4.15
CA PHE A 347 15.73 -8.08 -2.75
C PHE A 347 14.78 -9.27 -2.60
N ALA A 348 13.62 -9.25 -3.25
CA ALA A 348 12.66 -10.36 -3.22
C ALA A 348 13.25 -11.67 -3.76
N GLU A 349 13.97 -11.62 -4.89
CA GLU A 349 14.56 -12.78 -5.54
C GLU A 349 15.59 -13.50 -4.65
N ARG A 350 16.37 -12.74 -3.87
CA ARG A 350 17.37 -13.29 -2.94
C ARG A 350 16.77 -13.91 -1.67
N HIS A 351 15.50 -13.67 -1.38
CA HIS A 351 14.88 -14.01 -0.10
C HIS A 351 13.56 -14.80 -0.27
N PRO A 352 13.58 -15.98 -0.90
CA PRO A 352 12.46 -16.91 -0.76
C PRO A 352 12.29 -17.31 0.72
N MET A 353 11.05 -17.60 1.13
CA MET A 353 10.77 -18.21 2.42
C MET A 353 11.42 -19.59 2.45
N ALA A 354 12.23 -19.85 3.48
CA ALA A 354 12.97 -21.09 3.67
C ALA A 354 12.07 -22.28 4.04
#